data_AF-A0A7S4HT36-F1
#
_entry.id   AF-A0A7S4HT36-F1
#
_cell.length_a   1.000
_cell.length_b   1.000
_cell.length_c   1.000
_cell.angle_alpha   90.00
_cell.angle_beta   90.00
_cell.angle_gamma   90.00
#
_symmetry.space_group_name_H-M   'P 1'
#
loop_
_entity.id
_entity.type
_entity.pdbx_description
1 polymer ?
#
loop_
_entity_poly.entity_id
_entity_poly.type
_entity_poly.pdbx_seq_one_letter_code
_entity_poly.pdbx_strand_id
1 'polypeptide(L)'
;NIEIALVFLVDSVVWLILLPVLYQQGNVQVILTFSSSIVHGMNSVFMMIDFAFNRLPIRLFNMTWMVVWALCYIFWAMLYYSITYRWRYPFLNLWTPTAMIWYALVFGMHFVFFFLCYGLYLLKMKACRKVFPNFDETMNVSLQIEDEMETGF
;
A
#
# COMPACT_ATOMS: atom_id res chain seq x y z
N ASN A 1 -5.97 -0.89 -8.68
CA ASN A 1 -4.68 -1.60 -8.54
C ASN A 1 -3.56 -0.89 -7.77
N ILE A 2 -3.68 0.38 -7.35
CA ILE A 2 -2.64 0.98 -6.47
C ILE A 2 -2.58 0.32 -5.09
N GLU A 3 -3.69 -0.27 -4.66
CA GLU A 3 -3.84 -0.98 -3.39
C GLU A 3 -2.73 -2.02 -3.13
N ILE A 4 -2.20 -2.68 -4.16
CA ILE A 4 -1.11 -3.65 -3.96
C ILE A 4 0.17 -2.98 -3.45
N ALA A 5 0.46 -1.75 -3.87
CA ALA A 5 1.61 -1.00 -3.40
C ALA A 5 1.45 -0.63 -1.92
N LEU A 6 0.23 -0.29 -1.50
CA LEU A 6 -0.11 -0.02 -0.10
C LEU A 6 0.00 -1.29 0.75
N VAL A 7 -0.51 -2.42 0.26
CA VAL A 7 -0.44 -3.71 0.97
C VAL A 7 1.02 -4.14 1.15
N PHE A 8 1.84 -4.10 0.10
CA PHE A 8 3.27 -4.44 0.22
C PHE A 8 4.03 -3.49 1.15
N LEU A 9 3.71 -2.19 1.14
CA LEU A 9 4.32 -1.23 2.06
C LEU A 9 3.96 -1.57 3.51
N VAL A 10 2.67 -1.74 3.80
CA VAL A 10 2.18 -2.02 5.15
C VAL A 10 2.72 -3.35 5.65
N ASP A 11 2.72 -4.39 4.83
CA ASP A 11 3.24 -5.71 5.22
C ASP A 11 4.75 -5.66 5.44
N SER A 12 5.50 -4.94 4.59
CA SER A 12 6.94 -4.73 4.82
C SER A 12 7.20 -4.02 6.14
N VAL A 13 6.40 -3.01 6.49
CA VAL A 13 6.50 -2.30 7.77
C VAL A 13 6.16 -3.23 8.93
N VAL A 14 5.09 -4.02 8.83
CA VAL A 14 4.67 -4.98 9.87
C VAL A 14 5.74 -6.04 10.11
N TRP A 15 6.21 -6.70 9.05
CA TRP A 15 7.13 -7.83 9.16
C TRP A 15 8.58 -7.41 9.41
N LEU A 16 9.07 -6.33 8.77
CA LEU A 16 10.48 -5.94 8.87
C LEU A 16 10.77 -4.93 9.98
N ILE A 17 9.78 -4.11 10.37
CA ILE A 17 9.99 -3.05 11.37
C ILE A 17 9.28 -3.39 12.67
N LEU A 18 7.96 -3.64 12.64
CA LEU A 18 7.22 -3.82 13.89
C LEU A 18 7.51 -5.16 14.56
N LEU A 19 7.59 -6.26 13.81
CA LEU A 19 7.86 -7.59 14.39
C LEU A 19 9.15 -7.61 15.24
N PRO A 20 10.33 -7.15 14.75
CA PRO A 20 11.54 -7.15 15.57
C PRO A 20 11.45 -6.16 16.74
N VAL A 21 10.79 -5.01 16.58
CA VAL A 21 10.60 -4.05 17.69
C VAL A 21 9.75 -4.66 18.81
N LEU A 22 8.65 -5.35 18.48
CA LEU A 22 7.81 -6.02 19.47
C LEU A 22 8.46 -7.26 20.06
N TYR A 23 9.32 -7.95 19.30
CA TYR A 23 10.16 -9.03 19.80
C TYR A 23 11.08 -8.56 20.93
N GLN A 24 11.75 -7.42 20.75
CA GLN A 24 12.59 -6.82 21.79
C GLN A 24 11.78 -6.34 23.02
N GLN A 25 10.52 -5.96 22.83
CA GLN A 25 9.62 -5.50 23.90
C GLN A 25 8.86 -6.64 24.60
N GLY A 26 9.01 -7.89 24.16
CA GLY A 26 8.28 -9.05 24.70
C GLY A 26 6.78 -9.10 24.38
N ASN A 27 6.28 -8.22 23.51
CA ASN A 27 4.86 -8.05 23.21
C ASN A 27 4.47 -8.55 21.82
N VAL A 28 5.11 -9.63 21.35
CA VAL A 28 4.93 -10.18 20.00
C VAL A 28 3.50 -10.62 19.71
N GLN A 29 2.76 -11.00 20.76
CA GLN A 29 1.37 -11.45 20.70
C GLN A 29 0.42 -10.41 20.05
N VAL A 30 0.76 -9.12 20.14
CA VAL A 30 -0.05 -8.03 19.56
C VAL A 30 -0.07 -8.08 18.03
N ILE A 31 1.01 -8.56 17.39
CA ILE A 31 1.11 -8.66 15.92
C ILE A 31 0.96 -10.10 15.44
N LEU A 32 1.36 -11.11 16.21
CA LEU A 32 1.16 -12.51 15.84
C LEU A 32 -0.24 -13.04 16.23
N THR A 33 -1.27 -12.20 16.08
CA THR A 33 -2.65 -12.64 16.20
C THR A 33 -3.10 -13.30 14.89
N PHE A 34 -4.01 -14.27 14.97
CA PHE A 34 -4.62 -14.90 13.80
C PHE A 34 -5.14 -13.86 12.80
N SER A 35 -5.86 -12.84 13.27
CA SER A 35 -6.37 -11.74 12.45
C SER A 35 -5.28 -11.00 11.69
N SER A 36 -4.12 -10.76 12.30
CA SER A 36 -2.97 -10.10 11.65
C SER A 36 -2.37 -11.00 10.55
N SER A 37 -2.32 -12.31 10.78
CA SER A 37 -1.86 -13.28 9.77
C SER A 37 -2.79 -13.32 8.56
N ILE A 38 -4.09 -13.12 8.75
CA ILE A 38 -5.06 -12.98 7.65
C ILE A 38 -4.86 -11.64 6.91
N VAL A 39 -4.87 -10.54 7.66
CA VAL A 39 -4.89 -9.18 7.11
C VAL A 39 -3.56 -8.78 6.44
N HIS A 40 -2.44 -9.32 6.91
CA HIS A 40 -1.10 -9.03 6.39
C HIS A 40 -0.44 -10.19 5.65
N GLY A 41 -0.86 -11.43 5.91
CA GLY A 41 -0.34 -12.61 5.21
C GLY A 41 -1.21 -12.99 4.02
N MET A 42 -2.45 -13.41 4.28
CA MET A 42 -3.34 -13.87 3.22
C MET A 42 -3.78 -12.75 2.27
N ASN A 43 -4.01 -11.55 2.79
CA ASN A 43 -4.37 -10.40 1.95
C ASN A 43 -3.29 -10.08 0.90
N SER A 44 -2.00 -10.14 1.27
CA SER A 44 -0.88 -9.98 0.34
C SER A 44 -0.96 -10.95 -0.84
N VAL A 45 -1.20 -12.22 -0.54
CA VAL A 45 -1.30 -13.28 -1.55
C VAL A 45 -2.49 -13.05 -2.47
N PHE A 46 -3.67 -12.72 -1.91
CA PHE A 46 -4.85 -12.44 -2.71
C PHE A 46 -4.67 -11.22 -3.61
N MET A 47 -4.05 -10.16 -3.11
CA MET A 47 -3.79 -8.95 -3.89
C MET A 47 -2.76 -9.19 -4.99
N MET A 48 -1.77 -10.05 -4.77
CA MET A 48 -0.80 -10.44 -5.80
C MET A 48 -1.45 -11.30 -6.90
N ILE A 49 -2.35 -12.20 -6.52
CA ILE A 49 -3.18 -12.96 -7.46
C ILE A 49 -4.06 -12.01 -8.27
N ASP A 50 -4.80 -11.11 -7.60
CA ASP A 50 -5.65 -10.13 -8.29
C ASP A 50 -4.82 -9.28 -9.25
N PHE A 51 -3.67 -8.74 -8.81
CA PHE A 51 -2.79 -7.99 -9.69
C PHE A 51 -2.27 -8.78 -10.89
N ALA A 52 -2.05 -10.10 -10.76
CA ALA A 52 -1.64 -10.94 -11.87
C ALA A 52 -2.77 -11.06 -12.92
N PHE A 53 -4.00 -11.32 -12.48
CA PHE A 53 -5.15 -11.54 -13.37
C PHE A 53 -5.79 -10.24 -13.88
N ASN A 54 -5.76 -9.18 -13.11
CA ASN A 54 -6.49 -7.94 -13.35
C ASN A 54 -5.75 -7.03 -14.35
N ARG A 55 -6.44 -6.55 -15.38
CA ARG A 55 -5.84 -5.76 -16.47
C ARG A 55 -5.95 -4.25 -16.25
N LEU A 56 -6.47 -3.82 -15.10
CA LEU A 56 -6.66 -2.40 -14.81
C LEU A 56 -5.32 -1.63 -14.87
N PRO A 57 -5.24 -0.58 -15.71
CA PRO A 57 -4.04 0.23 -15.83
C PRO A 57 -3.80 1.06 -14.57
N ILE A 58 -2.54 1.11 -14.13
CA ILE A 58 -2.15 1.98 -13.02
C ILE A 58 -1.97 3.40 -13.56
N ARG A 59 -2.96 4.27 -13.32
CA ARG A 59 -2.88 5.71 -13.59
C ARG A 59 -2.06 6.40 -12.50
N LEU A 60 -1.22 7.38 -12.87
CA LEU A 60 -0.43 8.16 -11.91
C LEU A 60 -1.28 8.99 -10.94
N PHE A 61 -2.47 9.42 -11.37
CA PHE A 61 -3.42 10.14 -10.52
C PHE A 61 -3.82 9.36 -9.25
N ASN A 62 -3.72 8.02 -9.30
CA ASN A 62 -4.05 7.16 -8.16
C ASN A 62 -3.12 7.40 -6.95
N MET A 63 -1.96 8.04 -7.13
CA MET A 63 -1.13 8.49 -5.99
C MET A 63 -1.88 9.40 -5.02
N THR A 64 -2.88 10.15 -5.50
CA THR A 64 -3.70 11.03 -4.64
C THR A 64 -4.39 10.23 -3.54
N TRP A 65 -4.91 9.04 -3.87
CA TRP A 65 -5.54 8.15 -2.91
C TRP A 65 -4.58 7.65 -1.83
N MET A 66 -3.35 7.34 -2.21
CA MET A 66 -2.28 6.98 -1.26
C MET A 66 -2.01 8.13 -0.28
N VAL A 67 -1.95 9.38 -0.76
CA VAL A 67 -1.71 10.56 0.09
C VAL A 67 -2.90 10.80 1.02
N VAL A 68 -4.13 10.74 0.51
CA VAL A 68 -5.35 10.90 1.31
C VAL A 68 -5.39 9.84 2.42
N TRP A 69 -5.09 8.59 2.09
CA TRP A 69 -5.05 7.51 3.08
C TRP A 69 -4.01 7.75 4.18
N ALA A 70 -2.80 8.19 3.81
CA ALA A 70 -1.76 8.51 4.78
C ALA A 70 -2.17 9.67 5.71
N LEU A 71 -2.82 10.71 5.19
CA LEU A 71 -3.33 11.82 5.98
C LEU A 71 -4.46 11.39 6.93
N CYS A 72 -5.40 10.57 6.46
CA CYS A 72 -6.44 9.98 7.29
C CYS A 72 -5.85 9.16 8.45
N TYR A 73 -4.80 8.38 8.19
CA TYR A 73 -4.11 7.61 9.22
C TYR A 73 -3.41 8.50 10.25
N ILE A 74 -2.75 9.58 9.83
CA ILE A 74 -2.14 10.54 10.74
C ILE A 74 -3.21 11.19 11.63
N PHE A 75 -4.34 11.60 11.05
CA PHE A 75 -5.45 12.18 11.81
C PHE A 75 -6.00 11.19 12.84
N TRP A 76 -6.25 9.95 12.43
CA TRP A 76 -6.67 8.88 13.32
C TRP A 76 -5.66 8.64 14.47
N ALA A 77 -4.37 8.65 14.16
CA ALA A 77 -3.30 8.48 15.14
C ALA A 77 -3.24 9.62 16.17
N MET A 78 -3.43 10.86 15.72
CA MET A 78 -3.51 12.03 16.61
C MET A 78 -4.72 11.93 17.53
N LEU A 79 -5.89 11.55 17.00
CA LEU A 79 -7.10 11.35 17.79
C LEU A 79 -6.89 10.26 18.86
N TYR A 80 -6.28 9.14 18.48
CA TYR A 80 -5.96 8.06 19.42
C TYR A 80 -5.03 8.54 20.55
N TYR A 81 -4.00 9.32 20.22
CA TYR A 81 -3.10 9.90 21.20
C TYR A 81 -3.83 10.86 22.15
N SER A 82 -4.72 11.71 21.65
CA SER A 82 -5.50 12.65 22.47
C SER A 82 -6.36 11.96 23.53
N ILE A 83 -6.77 10.71 23.30
CA ILE A 83 -7.59 9.93 24.24
C ILE A 83 -6.72 9.11 25.19
N THR A 84 -5.65 8.49 24.69
CA THR A 84 -4.87 7.47 25.43
C THR A 84 -3.56 7.99 26.00
N TYR A 85 -3.11 9.17 25.57
CA TYR A 85 -1.80 9.76 25.84
C TYR A 85 -0.62 8.84 25.51
N ARG A 86 -0.84 7.87 24.61
CA ARG A 86 0.15 6.87 24.22
C ARG A 86 0.19 6.73 22.70
N TRP A 87 1.40 6.69 22.15
CA TRP A 87 1.61 6.35 20.75
C TRP A 87 1.57 4.84 20.58
N ARG A 88 0.79 4.34 19.61
CA ARG A 88 0.80 2.90 19.29
C ARG A 88 2.14 2.45 18.75
N TYR A 89 2.84 3.31 18.02
CA TYR A 89 4.07 2.97 17.34
C TYR A 89 5.15 4.05 17.54
N PRO A 90 6.42 3.66 17.63
CA PRO A 90 7.53 4.59 17.88
C PRO A 90 7.72 5.60 16.74
N PHE A 91 7.47 5.19 15.48
CA PHE A 91 7.56 6.07 14.31
C PHE A 91 6.47 7.14 14.25
N LEU A 92 5.42 7.01 15.07
CA LEU A 92 4.33 7.97 15.19
C LEU A 92 4.58 9.01 16.30
N ASN A 93 5.64 8.83 17.10
CA ASN A 93 5.92 9.68 18.24
C ASN A 93 6.61 10.99 17.82
N LEU A 94 5.85 12.08 17.79
CA LEU A 94 6.34 13.42 17.43
C LEU A 94 7.29 14.03 18.46
N TRP A 95 7.30 13.54 19.69
CA TRP A 95 8.12 14.08 20.78
C TRP A 95 9.56 13.58 20.73
N THR A 96 9.88 12.66 19.82
CA THR A 96 11.24 12.15 19.64
C THR A 96 12.06 13.07 18.72
N PRO A 97 13.35 13.32 19.00
CA PRO A 97 14.21 14.09 18.10
C PRO A 97 14.39 13.41 16.73
N THR A 98 14.16 12.10 16.66
CA THR A 98 14.19 11.30 15.42
C THR A 98 12.87 11.31 14.65
N ALA A 99 11.84 12.03 15.11
CA ALA A 99 10.51 12.03 14.46
C ALA A 99 10.61 12.38 12.97
N MET A 100 11.33 13.43 12.62
CA MET A 100 11.48 13.87 11.23
C MET A 100 12.06 12.78 10.32
N ILE A 101 12.99 11.97 10.84
CA ILE A 101 13.60 10.85 10.10
C ILE A 101 12.54 9.77 9.83
N TRP A 102 11.70 9.43 10.82
CA TRP A 102 10.64 8.45 10.65
C TRP A 102 9.62 8.87 9.59
N TYR A 103 9.15 10.12 9.64
CA TYR A 103 8.21 10.63 8.63
C TYR A 103 8.84 10.67 7.24
N ALA A 104 10.11 11.09 7.13
CA ALA A 104 10.82 11.09 5.85
C ALA A 104 11.02 9.67 5.29
N LEU A 105 11.36 8.69 6.14
CA LEU A 105 11.49 7.28 5.76
C LEU A 105 10.16 6.70 5.29
N VAL A 106 9.09 6.91 6.06
CA VAL A 106 7.75 6.42 5.68
C VAL A 106 7.31 7.07 4.38
N PHE A 107 7.45 8.39 4.23
CA PHE A 107 7.14 9.07 2.98
C PHE A 107 7.96 8.52 1.81
N GLY A 108 9.27 8.35 1.98
CA GLY A 108 10.14 7.74 0.96
C GLY A 108 9.70 6.33 0.58
N MET A 109 9.31 5.49 1.54
CA MET A 109 8.78 4.15 1.28
C MET A 109 7.54 4.19 0.40
N HIS A 110 6.63 5.17 0.58
CA HIS A 110 5.45 5.32 -0.27
C HIS A 110 5.84 5.49 -1.74
N PHE A 111 6.83 6.34 -2.04
CA PHE A 111 7.33 6.48 -3.41
C PHE A 111 8.04 5.23 -3.91
N VAL A 112 8.91 4.63 -3.11
CA VAL A 112 9.68 3.43 -3.51
C VAL A 112 8.73 2.30 -3.89
N PHE A 113 7.75 1.97 -3.04
CA PHE A 113 6.78 0.91 -3.33
C PHE A 113 5.85 1.25 -4.49
N PHE A 114 5.45 2.52 -4.62
CA PHE A 114 4.66 2.97 -5.76
C PHE A 114 5.40 2.75 -7.08
N PHE A 115 6.65 3.21 -7.18
CA PHE A 115 7.46 3.05 -8.39
C PHE A 115 7.83 1.59 -8.66
N LEU A 116 8.06 0.79 -7.61
CA LEU A 116 8.26 -0.65 -7.75
C LEU A 116 7.04 -1.32 -8.39
N CYS A 117 5.84 -1.05 -7.88
CA CYS A 117 4.60 -1.62 -8.40
C CYS A 117 4.27 -1.09 -9.81
N TYR A 118 4.56 0.17 -10.08
CA TYR A 118 4.46 0.74 -11.42
C TYR A 118 5.42 0.05 -12.41
N GLY A 119 6.64 -0.24 -11.99
CA GLY A 119 7.61 -1.01 -12.77
C GLY A 119 7.13 -2.44 -13.06
N LEU A 120 6.58 -3.14 -12.06
CA LEU A 120 5.99 -4.47 -12.23
C LEU A 120 4.80 -4.44 -13.20
N TYR A 121 3.96 -3.41 -13.13
CA TYR A 121 2.89 -3.18 -14.08
C TYR A 121 3.41 -3.00 -15.51
N LEU A 122 4.44 -2.17 -15.71
CA LEU A 122 5.05 -2.00 -17.04
C LEU A 122 5.65 -3.30 -17.57
N LEU A 123 6.28 -4.10 -16.71
CA LEU A 123 6.82 -5.40 -17.08
C LEU A 123 5.71 -6.38 -17.49
N LYS A 124 4.62 -6.42 -16.72
CA LYS A 124 3.41 -7.18 -17.06
C LYS A 124 2.85 -6.77 -18.42
N MET A 125 2.67 -5.47 -18.66
CA MET A 125 2.17 -4.95 -19.94
C MET A 125 3.08 -5.34 -21.11
N LYS A 126 4.41 -5.28 -20.92
CA LYS A 126 5.37 -5.76 -21.93
C LYS A 126 5.24 -7.25 -22.19
N ALA A 127 5.05 -8.07 -21.16
CA ALA A 127 4.85 -9.51 -21.32
C ALA A 127 3.53 -9.82 -22.03
N CYS A 128 2.43 -9.17 -21.64
CA CYS A 128 1.13 -9.35 -22.27
C CYS A 128 1.13 -8.97 -23.76
N ARG A 129 1.79 -7.86 -24.14
CA ARG A 129 1.95 -7.47 -25.56
C ARG A 129 2.72 -8.49 -26.40
N LYS A 130 3.68 -9.21 -25.81
CA LYS A 130 4.40 -10.28 -26.52
C LYS A 130 3.53 -11.51 -26.75
N VAL A 131 2.62 -11.82 -25.82
CA VAL A 131 1.77 -13.01 -25.87
C VAL A 131 0.48 -12.77 -26.67
N PHE A 132 -0.06 -11.55 -26.63
CA PHE A 132 -1.32 -11.17 -27.26
C PHE A 132 -1.11 -9.98 -28.22
N PRO A 133 -1.17 -10.18 -29.55
CA PRO A 133 -0.89 -9.12 -30.52
C PRO A 133 -1.95 -8.00 -30.54
N ASN A 134 -3.20 -8.28 -30.18
CA ASN A 134 -4.29 -7.27 -30.12
C ASN A 134 -4.47 -6.67 -28.71
N PHE A 135 -3.47 -6.79 -27.85
CA PHE A 135 -3.60 -6.40 -26.44
C PHE A 135 -3.92 -4.91 -26.26
N ASP A 136 -3.25 -4.03 -27.01
CA ASP A 136 -3.44 -2.58 -26.89
C ASP A 136 -4.86 -2.15 -27.30
N GLU A 137 -5.44 -2.81 -28.31
CA GLU A 137 -6.81 -2.55 -28.75
C GLU A 137 -7.84 -2.96 -27.68
N THR A 138 -7.67 -4.14 -27.07
CA THR A 138 -8.52 -4.58 -25.96
C THR A 138 -8.42 -3.68 -24.73
N MET A 139 -7.23 -3.14 -24.45
CA MET A 139 -7.00 -2.22 -23.35
C MET A 139 -7.68 -0.87 -23.58
N ASN A 140 -7.59 -0.32 -24.79
CA ASN A 140 -8.23 0.97 -25.14
C ASN A 140 -9.74 0.90 -25.05
N VAL A 141 -10.36 -0.20 -25.52
CA VAL A 141 -11.80 -0.42 -25.37
C VAL A 141 -12.21 -0.50 -23.89
N SER A 142 -11.45 -1.22 -23.06
CA SER A 142 -11.75 -1.31 -21.62
C SER A 142 -11.63 0.04 -20.90
N LEU A 143 -10.64 0.85 -21.28
CA LEU A 143 -10.43 2.18 -20.74
C LEU A 143 -11.55 3.15 -21.11
N GLN A 144 -12.06 3.05 -22.34
CA GLN A 144 -13.15 3.89 -22.81
C GLN A 144 -14.47 3.56 -22.10
N ILE A 145 -14.76 2.27 -21.89
CA ILE A 145 -15.93 1.83 -21.12
C ILE A 145 -15.85 2.32 -19.66
N GLU A 146 -14.66 2.28 -19.04
CA GLU A 146 -14.46 2.75 -17.67
C GLU A 146 -14.65 4.28 -17.57
N ASP A 147 -14.13 5.05 -18.52
CA ASP A 147 -14.31 6.51 -18.59
C ASP A 147 -15.78 6.89 -18.82
N GLU A 148 -16.50 6.15 -19.69
CA GLU A 148 -17.93 6.34 -19.94
C GLU A 148 -18.77 6.02 -18.69
N MET A 149 -18.37 5.03 -17.89
CA MET A 149 -19.02 4.72 -16.61
C MET A 149 -18.74 5.77 -15.53
N GLU A 150 -17.54 6.34 -15.46
CA GLU A 150 -17.18 7.40 -14.51
C GLU A 150 -17.83 8.76 -14.85
N THR A 151 -18.07 9.03 -16.13
CA THR A 151 -18.65 10.30 -16.61
C THR A 151 -20.16 10.26 -16.86
N GLY A 152 -20.78 9.07 -16.85
CA GLY A 152 -22.21 8.87 -17.07
C GLY A 152 -23.13 9.13 -15.87
N PHE A 153 -22.67 9.84 -14.84
CA PHE A 153 -23.45 10.22 -13.66
C PHE A 153 -23.55 11.74 -13.49
#